data_AF-A0A811QTR0-F1
#
_entry.id   AF-A0A811QTR0-F1
#
_cell.length_a   1.000
_cell.length_b   1.000
_cell.length_c   1.000
_cell.angle_alpha   90.00
_cell.angle_beta   90.00
_cell.angle_gamma   90.00
#
_symmetry.space_group_name_H-M   'P 1'
#
loop_
_entity.id
_entity.type
_entity.pdbx_description
1 polymer ?
#
loop_
_entity_poly.entity_id
_entity_poly.type
_entity_poly.pdbx_seq_one_letter_code
_entity_poly.pdbx_strand_id
1 'polypeptide(L)'
;MKSVFHYMSQFKRTKLIMKQAIIPKKPEATAVDAFRPIGLQNCSIKIIAKALTRRLQKEIGKLIDLNQSGFLKGRSISETFVFAAELVQTCKKRKLPALVLKLDFAKVFDTVNWVGLDLVLQAQGFSVKWRNWIQSILSSSRSAVLVNGCPGPWISCKQGLRQGDPLSPYLFLLVADTLQALIKKYAQEIKHPIDSSAHCAMLQYADDMPIVIKGELRGLTIHFAAATGLTINYNKTQ
;
A
#
# COMPACT_ATOMS: atom_id res chain seq x y z
N MET A 1 24.98 3.19 16.62
CA MET A 1 23.98 4.28 16.43
C MET A 1 24.50 5.45 15.59
N LYS A 2 25.75 5.92 15.79
CA LYS A 2 26.34 7.03 15.01
C LYS A 2 26.51 6.75 13.49
N SER A 3 26.71 5.50 13.07
CA SER A 3 26.94 5.15 11.65
C SER A 3 25.73 5.33 10.73
N VAL A 4 24.52 4.95 11.18
CA VAL A 4 23.27 5.16 10.41
C VAL A 4 22.98 6.65 10.25
N PHE A 5 23.27 7.44 11.29
CA PHE A 5 23.13 8.89 11.27
C PHE A 5 24.09 9.56 10.29
N HIS A 6 25.36 9.15 10.31
CA HIS A 6 26.38 9.64 9.39
C HIS A 6 26.06 9.28 7.93
N TYR A 7 25.54 8.07 7.68
CA TYR A 7 25.09 7.67 6.35
C TYR A 7 23.85 8.46 5.87
N MET A 8 22.89 8.73 6.76
CA MET A 8 21.69 9.52 6.43
C MET A 8 22.02 11.01 6.19
N SER A 9 23.04 11.58 6.83
CA SER A 9 23.47 12.95 6.56
C SER A 9 24.21 13.09 5.23
N GLN A 10 24.98 12.08 4.82
CA GLN A 10 25.61 12.03 3.49
C GLN A 10 24.61 11.78 2.35
N PHE A 11 23.44 11.20 2.66
CA PHE A 11 22.42 10.78 1.71
C PHE A 11 21.79 11.91 0.88
N LYS A 12 21.76 13.15 1.39
CA LYS A 12 21.26 14.31 0.63
C LYS A 12 21.98 14.51 -0.72
N ARG A 13 23.16 13.92 -0.90
CA ARG A 13 23.98 14.01 -2.13
C ARG A 13 23.91 12.77 -3.03
N THR A 14 23.36 11.63 -2.58
CA THR A 14 23.36 10.38 -3.37
C THR A 14 22.05 10.20 -4.11
N LYS A 15 22.07 10.28 -5.45
CA LYS A 15 20.91 9.94 -6.29
C LYS A 15 20.65 8.44 -6.17
N LEU A 16 19.45 8.06 -5.72
CA LEU A 16 19.07 6.65 -5.66
C LEU A 16 18.68 6.20 -7.05
N ILE A 17 19.42 5.24 -7.56
CA ILE A 17 19.24 4.71 -8.91
C ILE A 17 18.47 3.39 -8.80
N MET A 18 17.32 3.35 -9.45
CA MET A 18 16.50 2.17 -9.70
C MET A 18 16.59 1.84 -11.19
N LYS A 19 17.08 0.65 -11.52
CA LYS A 19 16.98 0.14 -12.89
C LYS A 19 15.76 -0.77 -12.97
N GLN A 20 14.81 -0.47 -13.83
CA GLN A 20 13.63 -1.30 -14.05
C GLN A 20 13.92 -2.30 -15.18
N ALA A 21 14.11 -3.56 -14.82
CA ALA A 21 14.14 -4.65 -15.79
C ALA A 21 12.70 -5.03 -16.14
N ILE A 22 12.39 -5.17 -17.43
CA ILE A 22 11.06 -5.56 -17.89
C ILE A 22 11.07 -7.08 -18.12
N ILE A 23 10.28 -7.84 -17.35
CA ILE A 23 10.16 -9.29 -17.50
C ILE A 23 8.79 -9.65 -18.12
N PRO A 24 8.75 -10.41 -19.23
CA PRO A 24 7.49 -10.84 -19.82
C PRO A 24 6.73 -11.81 -18.89
N LYS A 25 5.41 -11.62 -18.74
CA LYS A 25 4.53 -12.53 -17.97
C LYS A 25 4.27 -13.85 -18.69
N LYS A 26 4.45 -13.89 -20.01
CA LYS A 26 4.18 -15.03 -20.90
C LYS A 26 5.21 -15.04 -22.06
N PRO A 27 5.54 -16.19 -22.65
CA PRO A 27 6.26 -16.23 -23.92
C PRO A 27 5.51 -15.38 -24.96
N GLU A 28 6.23 -14.63 -25.80
CA GLU A 28 5.65 -13.78 -26.87
C GLU A 28 4.77 -12.60 -26.41
N ALA A 29 5.07 -12.01 -25.26
CA ALA A 29 4.40 -10.79 -24.79
C ALA A 29 4.64 -9.61 -25.75
N THR A 30 3.58 -9.10 -26.37
CA THR A 30 3.61 -7.91 -27.26
C THR A 30 3.00 -6.66 -26.64
N ALA A 31 2.09 -6.82 -25.65
CA ALA A 31 1.42 -5.72 -24.98
C ALA A 31 2.17 -5.25 -23.71
N VAL A 32 2.16 -3.95 -23.42
CA VAL A 32 2.92 -3.33 -22.30
C VAL A 32 2.50 -3.87 -20.93
N ASP A 33 1.21 -4.17 -20.77
CA ASP A 33 0.61 -4.76 -19.57
C ASP A 33 0.94 -6.25 -19.38
N ALA A 34 1.44 -6.93 -20.42
CA ALA A 34 1.94 -8.28 -20.36
C ALA A 34 3.37 -8.37 -19.80
N PHE A 35 3.99 -7.23 -19.43
CA PHE A 35 5.28 -7.21 -18.76
C PHE A 35 5.16 -6.83 -17.27
N ARG A 36 6.11 -7.31 -16.46
CA ARG A 36 6.30 -6.92 -15.06
C ARG A 36 7.60 -6.12 -14.94
N PRO A 37 7.55 -4.85 -14.53
CA PRO A 37 8.75 -4.12 -14.15
C PRO A 37 9.31 -4.70 -12.84
N ILE A 38 10.60 -5.01 -12.81
CA ILE A 38 11.35 -5.38 -11.61
C ILE A 38 12.37 -4.30 -11.31
N GLY A 39 12.25 -3.68 -10.14
CA GLY A 39 13.17 -2.65 -9.67
C GLY A 39 14.44 -3.24 -9.06
N LEU A 40 15.57 -3.09 -9.75
CA LEU A 40 16.90 -3.32 -9.21
C LEU A 40 17.36 -2.08 -8.43
N GLN A 41 17.19 -2.16 -7.10
CA GLN A 41 17.57 -1.11 -6.17
C GLN A 41 19.03 -1.25 -5.67
N ASN A 42 19.69 -0.12 -5.46
CA ASN A 42 21.01 -0.06 -4.82
C ASN A 42 21.00 -0.74 -3.43
N CYS A 43 21.97 -1.63 -3.18
CA CYS A 43 22.11 -2.42 -1.96
C CYS A 43 22.13 -1.58 -0.68
N SER A 44 22.77 -0.42 -0.68
CA SER A 44 22.87 0.45 0.51
C SER A 44 21.50 0.90 1.01
N ILE A 45 20.58 1.18 0.09
CA ILE A 45 19.22 1.61 0.43
C ILE A 45 18.42 0.41 0.93
N LYS A 46 18.59 -0.76 0.33
CA LYS A 46 17.94 -1.98 0.81
C LYS A 46 18.31 -2.26 2.27
N ILE A 47 19.57 -2.03 2.66
CA ILE A 47 20.01 -2.20 4.06
C ILE A 47 19.29 -1.20 4.98
N ILE A 48 19.27 0.09 4.60
CA ILE A 48 18.62 1.14 5.41
C ILE A 48 17.11 0.90 5.50
N ALA A 49 16.46 0.64 4.37
CA ALA A 49 15.04 0.32 4.29
C ALA A 49 14.72 -0.90 5.14
N LYS A 50 15.51 -1.97 5.06
CA LYS A 50 15.33 -3.16 5.90
C LYS A 50 15.50 -2.86 7.39
N ALA A 51 16.43 -1.98 7.76
CA ALA A 51 16.61 -1.55 9.14
C ALA A 51 15.39 -0.75 9.65
N LEU A 52 14.84 0.14 8.83
CA LEU A 52 13.60 0.87 9.14
C LEU A 52 12.40 -0.07 9.22
N THR A 53 12.26 -1.00 8.27
CA THR A 53 11.22 -2.03 8.28
C THR A 53 11.24 -2.83 9.56
N ARG A 54 12.41 -3.31 10.01
CA ARG A 54 12.54 -4.08 11.26
C ARG A 54 12.10 -3.30 12.50
N ARG A 55 12.24 -1.97 12.49
CA ARG A 55 11.75 -1.11 13.58
C ARG A 55 10.25 -0.93 13.49
N LEU A 56 9.74 -0.61 12.30
CA LEU A 56 8.31 -0.44 12.06
C LEU A 56 7.53 -1.73 12.38
N GLN A 57 8.04 -2.90 12.00
CA GLN A 57 7.44 -4.20 12.30
C GLN A 57 7.18 -4.46 13.80
N LYS A 58 7.93 -3.81 14.70
CA LYS A 58 7.71 -3.96 16.15
C LYS A 58 6.53 -3.15 16.67
N GLU A 59 6.24 -2.03 16.01
CA GLU A 59 5.17 -1.10 16.42
C GLU A 59 3.92 -1.23 15.55
N ILE A 60 4.03 -1.78 14.33
CA ILE A 60 2.95 -1.81 13.35
C ILE A 60 1.67 -2.44 13.91
N GLY A 61 1.78 -3.51 14.72
CA GLY A 61 0.62 -4.17 15.32
C GLY A 61 -0.13 -3.33 16.35
N LYS A 62 0.45 -2.24 16.84
CA LYS A 62 -0.22 -1.25 17.70
C LYS A 62 -0.84 -0.10 16.89
N LEU A 63 -0.33 0.13 15.68
CA LEU A 63 -0.72 1.23 14.80
C LEU A 63 -1.90 0.88 13.91
N ILE A 64 -2.04 -0.40 13.53
CA ILE A 64 -3.09 -0.86 12.63
C ILE A 64 -4.16 -1.66 13.34
N ASP A 65 -5.39 -1.54 12.84
CA ASP A 65 -6.55 -2.22 13.39
C ASP A 65 -6.45 -3.77 13.33
N LEU A 66 -7.05 -4.44 14.31
CA LEU A 66 -7.02 -5.90 14.46
C LEU A 66 -7.63 -6.65 13.28
N ASN A 67 -8.42 -6.00 12.43
CA ASN A 67 -9.01 -6.59 11.23
C ASN A 67 -8.04 -6.60 10.02
N GLN A 68 -6.84 -6.04 10.16
CA GLN A 68 -5.82 -6.00 9.10
C GLN A 68 -4.85 -7.17 9.23
N SER A 69 -4.89 -8.12 8.29
CA SER A 69 -4.12 -9.37 8.37
C SER A 69 -3.00 -9.50 7.34
N GLY A 70 -2.96 -8.66 6.31
CA GLY A 70 -1.89 -8.65 5.31
C GLY A 70 -0.53 -8.23 5.89
N PHE A 71 0.53 -8.99 5.64
CA PHE A 71 1.93 -8.67 5.97
C PHE A 71 2.33 -8.59 7.45
N LEU A 72 1.44 -8.94 8.38
CA LEU A 72 1.78 -9.09 9.81
C LEU A 72 2.33 -10.49 10.12
N LYS A 73 3.37 -10.54 10.95
CA LYS A 73 3.96 -11.81 11.40
C LYS A 73 2.97 -12.52 12.34
N GLY A 74 2.64 -13.78 12.04
CA GLY A 74 1.76 -14.61 12.87
C GLY A 74 0.29 -14.61 12.49
N ARG A 75 -0.08 -14.02 11.34
CA ARG A 75 -1.44 -14.11 10.78
C ARG A 75 -1.44 -14.90 9.48
N SER A 76 -2.40 -15.81 9.34
CA SER A 76 -2.55 -16.62 8.13
C SER A 76 -3.36 -15.85 7.09
N ILE A 77 -2.76 -15.66 5.92
CA ILE A 77 -3.43 -15.06 4.75
C ILE A 77 -4.65 -15.90 4.36
N SER A 78 -4.55 -17.23 4.52
CA SER A 78 -5.61 -18.17 4.15
C SER A 78 -6.89 -17.98 4.97
N GLU A 79 -6.77 -17.71 6.28
CA GLU A 79 -7.93 -17.50 7.16
C GLU A 79 -8.74 -16.26 6.74
N THR A 80 -8.04 -15.18 6.38
CA THR A 80 -8.68 -13.94 5.91
C THR A 80 -9.39 -14.15 4.58
N PHE A 81 -8.78 -14.92 3.67
CA PHE A 81 -9.38 -15.24 2.38
C PHE A 81 -10.64 -16.09 2.53
N VAL A 82 -10.59 -17.14 3.37
CA VAL A 82 -11.76 -18.00 3.64
C VAL A 82 -12.90 -17.19 4.23
N PHE A 83 -12.62 -16.33 5.21
CA PHE A 83 -13.64 -15.46 5.80
C PHE A 83 -14.27 -14.50 4.77
N ALA A 84 -13.46 -13.92 3.87
CA ALA A 84 -13.96 -13.06 2.79
C ALA A 84 -14.89 -13.80 1.84
N ALA A 85 -14.47 -14.99 1.41
CA ALA A 85 -15.23 -15.83 0.51
C ALA A 85 -16.57 -16.25 1.13
N GLU A 86 -16.56 -16.65 2.40
CA GLU A 86 -17.75 -17.04 3.14
C GLU A 86 -18.72 -15.87 3.34
N LEU A 87 -18.21 -14.67 3.64
CA LEU A 87 -19.00 -13.45 3.78
C LEU A 87 -19.73 -13.11 2.47
N VAL A 88 -19.01 -13.10 1.34
CA VAL A 88 -19.59 -12.84 0.01
C VAL A 88 -20.61 -13.93 -0.37
N GLN A 89 -20.26 -15.20 -0.17
CA GLN A 89 -21.16 -16.32 -0.45
C GLN A 89 -22.43 -16.25 0.38
N THR A 90 -22.33 -15.87 1.65
CA THR A 90 -23.48 -15.71 2.54
C THR A 90 -24.36 -14.54 2.11
N CYS A 91 -23.78 -13.40 1.73
CA CYS A 91 -24.54 -12.28 1.18
C CYS A 91 -25.31 -12.69 -0.08
N LYS A 92 -24.66 -13.42 -0.99
CA LYS A 92 -25.28 -13.95 -2.21
C LYS A 92 -26.41 -14.94 -1.91
N LYS A 93 -26.19 -15.90 -1.00
CA LYS A 93 -27.20 -16.92 -0.61
C LYS A 93 -28.41 -16.29 0.06
N ARG A 94 -28.20 -15.25 0.90
CA ARG A 94 -29.26 -14.54 1.62
C ARG A 94 -29.86 -13.36 0.85
N LYS A 95 -29.38 -13.09 -0.38
CA LYS A 95 -29.78 -11.93 -1.21
C LYS A 95 -29.66 -10.60 -0.46
N LEU A 96 -28.62 -10.46 0.38
CA LEU A 96 -28.37 -9.24 1.13
C LEU A 96 -27.67 -8.22 0.24
N PRO A 97 -28.04 -6.92 0.33
CA PRO A 97 -27.33 -5.86 -0.37
C PRO A 97 -25.93 -5.74 0.23
N ALA A 98 -24.92 -6.03 -0.59
CA ALA A 98 -23.52 -5.92 -0.26
C ALA A 98 -22.76 -5.38 -1.47
N LEU A 99 -21.73 -4.59 -1.22
CA LEU A 99 -20.83 -4.02 -2.20
C LEU A 99 -19.42 -4.55 -1.93
N VAL A 100 -18.75 -5.06 -2.96
CA VAL A 100 -17.38 -5.58 -2.86
C VAL A 100 -16.43 -4.60 -3.54
N LEU A 101 -15.72 -3.82 -2.74
CA LEU A 101 -14.67 -2.96 -3.26
C LEU A 101 -13.41 -3.77 -3.48
N LYS A 102 -12.87 -3.75 -4.70
CA LYS A 102 -11.59 -4.36 -5.03
C LYS A 102 -10.53 -3.29 -5.24
N LEU A 103 -9.56 -3.21 -4.32
CA LEU A 103 -8.40 -2.33 -4.49
C LEU A 103 -7.25 -3.10 -5.15
N ASP A 104 -6.75 -2.61 -6.28
CA ASP A 104 -5.62 -3.18 -7.05
C ASP A 104 -4.31 -2.58 -6.54
N PHE A 105 -3.56 -3.31 -5.71
CA PHE A 105 -2.38 -2.73 -5.07
C PHE A 105 -1.23 -2.48 -6.00
N ALA A 106 -1.04 -3.30 -7.03
CA ALA A 106 0.02 -3.09 -8.01
C ALA A 106 -0.09 -1.69 -8.63
N LYS A 107 -1.31 -1.23 -8.94
CA LYS A 107 -1.55 0.14 -9.40
C LYS A 107 -1.51 1.18 -8.27
N VAL A 108 -1.94 0.82 -7.06
CA VAL A 108 -1.99 1.76 -5.93
C VAL A 108 -0.60 2.10 -5.39
N PHE A 109 0.35 1.14 -5.39
CA PHE A 109 1.73 1.40 -5.01
C PHE A 109 2.32 2.53 -5.87
N ASP A 110 2.06 2.55 -7.17
CA ASP A 110 2.58 3.57 -8.08
C ASP A 110 1.92 4.95 -7.93
N THR A 111 0.76 5.03 -7.25
CA THR A 111 -0.04 6.27 -7.13
C THR A 111 -0.04 6.91 -5.75
N VAL A 112 0.59 6.28 -4.72
CA VAL A 112 0.64 6.86 -3.37
C VAL A 112 1.24 8.26 -3.38
N ASN A 113 0.46 9.26 -2.99
CA ASN A 113 0.93 10.63 -2.86
C ASN A 113 1.82 10.77 -1.62
N TRP A 114 3.02 11.33 -1.77
CA TRP A 114 3.97 11.45 -0.65
C TRP A 114 3.58 12.49 0.39
N VAL A 115 2.83 13.54 0.01
CA VAL A 115 2.27 14.51 0.97
C VAL A 115 1.19 13.82 1.81
N GLY A 116 0.28 13.09 1.15
CA GLY A 116 -0.73 12.28 1.84
C GLY A 116 -0.10 11.28 2.81
N LEU A 117 0.92 10.54 2.36
CA LEU A 117 1.68 9.62 3.22
C LEU A 117 2.29 10.33 4.44
N ASP A 118 2.87 11.53 4.27
CA ASP A 118 3.45 12.28 5.39
C ASP A 118 2.41 12.71 6.42
N LEU A 119 1.22 13.13 5.96
CA LEU A 119 0.08 13.45 6.82
C LEU A 119 -0.41 12.22 7.59
N VAL A 120 -0.48 11.06 6.95
CA VAL A 120 -0.82 9.79 7.61
C VAL A 120 0.20 9.45 8.69
N LEU A 121 1.50 9.54 8.38
CA LEU A 121 2.56 9.29 9.36
C LEU A 121 2.50 10.29 10.52
N GLN A 122 2.18 11.55 10.24
CA GLN A 122 2.03 12.58 11.28
C GLN A 122 0.85 12.27 12.20
N ALA A 123 -0.31 11.90 11.64
CA ALA A 123 -1.50 11.53 12.40
C ALA A 123 -1.28 10.29 13.27
N GLN A 124 -0.46 9.34 12.80
CA GLN A 124 -0.06 8.13 13.52
C GLN A 124 1.08 8.38 14.54
N GLY A 125 1.47 9.64 14.78
CA GLY A 125 2.43 10.01 15.82
C GLY A 125 3.90 9.81 15.47
N PHE A 126 4.25 9.61 14.19
CA PHE A 126 5.65 9.47 13.80
C PHE A 126 6.42 10.79 13.97
N SER A 127 7.58 10.71 14.63
CA SER A 127 8.46 11.86 14.81
C SER A 127 8.85 12.51 13.47
N VAL A 128 9.02 13.84 13.47
CA VAL A 128 9.49 14.64 12.32
C VAL A 128 10.72 14.02 11.67
N LYS A 129 11.62 13.50 12.50
CA LYS A 129 12.85 12.84 12.06
C LYS A 129 12.60 11.59 11.22
N TRP A 130 11.65 10.75 11.64
CA TRP A 130 11.30 9.52 10.93
C TRP A 130 10.63 9.85 9.59
N ARG A 131 9.70 10.80 9.62
CA ARG A 131 9.04 11.35 8.43
C ARG A 131 10.04 11.92 7.41
N ASN A 132 11.02 12.69 7.87
CA ASN A 132 12.10 13.22 7.03
C ASN A 132 12.95 12.12 6.38
N TRP A 133 13.19 11.00 7.08
CA TRP A 133 13.88 9.85 6.49
C TRP A 133 13.06 9.22 5.37
N ILE A 134 11.76 9.02 5.58
CA ILE A 134 10.86 8.48 4.54
C ILE A 134 10.83 9.41 3.32
N GLN A 135 10.60 10.70 3.53
CA GLN A 135 10.62 11.69 2.46
C GLN A 135 11.94 11.72 1.70
N SER A 136 13.07 11.68 2.40
CA SER A 136 14.39 11.62 1.77
C SER A 136 14.54 10.36 0.93
N ILE A 137 14.13 9.21 1.45
CA ILE A 137 14.24 7.92 0.78
C ILE A 137 13.36 7.82 -0.48
N LEU A 138 12.17 8.44 -0.46
CA LEU A 138 11.24 8.46 -1.59
C LEU A 138 11.68 9.48 -2.66
N SER A 139 11.93 10.73 -2.26
CA SER A 139 12.25 11.84 -3.17
C SER A 139 13.60 11.74 -3.88
N SER A 140 14.57 11.03 -3.29
CA SER A 140 15.87 10.81 -3.94
C SER A 140 15.86 9.66 -4.96
N SER A 141 14.71 8.99 -5.14
CA SER A 141 14.51 7.90 -6.10
C SER A 141 14.42 8.37 -7.54
N ARG A 142 15.27 7.80 -8.39
CA ARG A 142 15.24 7.93 -9.85
C ARG A 142 15.15 6.55 -10.47
N SER A 143 14.26 6.39 -11.44
CA SER A 143 14.04 5.13 -12.15
C SER A 143 14.42 5.29 -13.61
N ALA A 144 15.05 4.28 -14.21
CA ALA A 144 15.25 4.19 -15.65
C ALA A 144 14.78 2.82 -16.12
N VAL A 145 14.09 2.79 -17.26
CA VAL A 145 13.68 1.55 -17.92
C VAL A 145 14.89 0.96 -18.63
N LEU A 146 15.17 -0.32 -18.38
CA LEU A 146 16.18 -1.05 -19.13
C LEU A 146 15.58 -1.55 -20.44
N VAL A 147 16.15 -1.11 -21.56
CA VAL A 147 15.84 -1.64 -22.90
C VAL A 147 17.05 -2.45 -23.34
N ASN A 148 16.89 -3.76 -23.54
CA ASN A 148 17.98 -4.68 -23.89
C ASN A 148 19.20 -4.60 -22.93
N GLY A 149 18.96 -4.40 -21.64
CA GLY A 149 20.02 -4.27 -20.62
C GLY A 149 20.64 -2.87 -20.48
N CYS A 150 20.34 -1.95 -21.42
CA CYS A 150 20.82 -0.57 -21.37
C CYS A 150 19.81 0.35 -20.68
N PRO A 151 20.22 1.18 -19.71
CA PRO A 151 19.32 2.14 -19.09
C PRO A 151 18.95 3.26 -20.05
N GLY A 152 17.65 3.47 -20.24
CA GLY A 152 17.11 4.66 -20.89
C GLY A 152 17.22 5.91 -20.02
N PRO A 153 16.50 6.98 -20.37
CA PRO A 153 16.51 8.23 -19.62
C PRO A 153 16.07 8.06 -18.17
N TRP A 154 16.72 8.80 -17.26
CA TRP A 154 16.36 8.82 -15.85
C TRP A 154 15.07 9.60 -15.62
N ILE A 155 14.09 8.93 -15.03
CA ILE A 155 12.82 9.49 -14.61
C ILE A 155 12.88 9.74 -13.10
N SER A 156 12.57 10.96 -12.67
CA SER A 156 12.45 11.27 -11.24
C SER A 156 11.04 10.89 -10.77
N CYS A 157 10.95 10.03 -9.77
CA CYS A 157 9.67 9.68 -9.16
C CYS A 157 9.13 10.91 -8.40
N LYS A 158 7.83 11.17 -8.53
CA LYS A 158 7.13 12.25 -7.79
C LYS A 158 6.08 11.73 -6.82
N GLN A 159 5.72 10.45 -6.97
CA GLN A 159 4.73 9.74 -6.17
C GLN A 159 5.02 8.25 -6.27
N GLY A 160 4.30 7.48 -5.47
CA GLY A 160 4.36 6.04 -5.42
C GLY A 160 5.41 5.49 -4.45
N LEU A 161 5.23 4.23 -4.10
CA LEU A 161 6.10 3.42 -3.28
C LEU A 161 6.84 2.42 -4.17
N ARG A 162 8.03 2.01 -3.75
CA ARG A 162 8.90 1.19 -4.58
C ARG A 162 8.52 -0.28 -4.49
N GLN A 163 8.26 -0.92 -5.64
CA GLN A 163 8.10 -2.36 -5.71
C GLN A 163 9.42 -3.08 -5.39
N GLY A 164 9.37 -4.09 -4.51
CA GLY A 164 10.55 -4.85 -4.07
C GLY A 164 11.35 -4.20 -2.92
N ASP A 165 10.95 -3.01 -2.46
CA ASP A 165 11.50 -2.40 -1.24
C ASP A 165 10.83 -3.00 0.00
N PRO A 166 11.58 -3.53 0.99
CA PRO A 166 11.01 -4.10 2.21
C PRO A 166 10.18 -3.12 3.05
N LEU A 167 10.32 -1.81 2.86
CA LEU A 167 9.58 -0.80 3.62
C LEU A 167 8.23 -0.45 2.98
N SER A 168 8.13 -0.52 1.65
CA SER A 168 6.94 -0.13 0.90
C SER A 168 5.65 -0.83 1.34
N PRO A 169 5.61 -2.15 1.58
CA PRO A 169 4.38 -2.81 2.03
C PRO A 169 3.86 -2.25 3.36
N TYR A 170 4.74 -1.90 4.29
CA TYR A 170 4.35 -1.38 5.60
C TYR A 170 3.90 0.08 5.55
N LEU A 171 4.55 0.91 4.72
CA LEU A 171 4.06 2.27 4.47
C LEU A 171 2.68 2.24 3.81
N PHE A 172 2.47 1.27 2.92
CA PHE A 172 1.18 1.05 2.31
C PHE A 172 0.11 0.62 3.31
N LEU A 173 0.42 -0.30 4.24
CA LEU A 173 -0.49 -0.68 5.31
C LEU A 173 -0.97 0.52 6.13
N LEU A 174 -0.06 1.45 6.47
CA LEU A 174 -0.42 2.66 7.22
C LEU A 174 -1.38 3.55 6.43
N VAL A 175 -1.21 3.66 5.12
CA VAL A 175 -2.16 4.38 4.24
C VAL A 175 -3.49 3.63 4.17
N ALA A 176 -3.47 2.31 3.98
CA ALA A 176 -4.69 1.50 3.96
C ALA A 176 -5.47 1.57 5.28
N ASP A 177 -4.78 1.72 6.42
CA ASP A 177 -5.41 1.89 7.72
C ASP A 177 -6.25 3.17 7.82
N THR A 178 -5.90 4.23 7.09
CA THR A 178 -6.78 5.41 7.04
C THR A 178 -8.13 5.12 6.38
N LEU A 179 -8.20 4.18 5.44
CA LEU A 179 -9.48 3.74 4.89
C LEU A 179 -10.34 3.06 5.97
N GLN A 180 -9.73 2.22 6.80
CA GLN A 180 -10.40 1.58 7.93
C GLN A 180 -10.92 2.61 8.94
N ALA A 181 -10.09 3.60 9.29
CA ALA A 181 -10.47 4.68 10.19
C ALA A 181 -11.66 5.49 9.64
N LEU A 182 -11.67 5.76 8.32
CA LEU A 182 -12.79 6.42 7.66
C LEU A 182 -14.04 5.53 7.65
N ILE A 183 -13.93 4.24 7.33
CA ILE A 183 -15.08 3.31 7.39
C ILE A 183 -15.71 3.31 8.79
N LYS A 184 -14.90 3.29 9.85
CA LYS A 184 -15.38 3.42 11.24
C LYS A 184 -16.09 4.74 11.50
N LYS A 185 -15.57 5.85 10.97
CA LYS A 185 -16.20 7.18 11.09
C LYS A 185 -17.57 7.22 10.40
N TYR A 186 -17.72 6.51 9.28
CA TYR A 186 -18.97 6.40 8.53
C TYR A 186 -19.82 5.18 8.95
N ALA A 187 -19.61 4.60 10.14
CA ALA A 187 -20.30 3.36 10.56
C ALA A 187 -21.84 3.44 10.62
N GLN A 188 -22.41 4.66 10.67
CA GLN A 188 -23.86 4.86 10.57
C GLN A 188 -24.39 4.63 9.15
N GLU A 189 -23.59 4.96 8.14
CA GLU A 189 -23.90 4.86 6.71
C GLU A 189 -23.36 3.54 6.11
N ILE A 190 -22.24 3.05 6.64
CA ILE A 190 -21.50 1.87 6.17
C ILE A 190 -21.56 0.80 7.26
N LYS A 191 -22.36 -0.24 7.02
CA LYS A 191 -22.56 -1.35 7.97
C LYS A 191 -21.98 -2.64 7.44
N HIS A 192 -21.70 -3.56 8.36
CA HIS A 192 -21.40 -4.93 7.97
C HIS A 192 -22.66 -5.57 7.33
N PRO A 193 -22.53 -6.28 6.21
CA PRO A 193 -23.67 -6.65 5.36
C PRO A 193 -24.59 -7.70 6.00
N ILE A 194 -24.09 -8.50 6.94
CA ILE A 194 -24.84 -9.56 7.62
C ILE A 194 -25.29 -9.15 9.02
N ASP A 195 -24.51 -8.34 9.72
CA ASP A 195 -24.71 -8.01 11.13
C ASP A 195 -24.46 -6.53 11.33
N SER A 196 -25.53 -5.76 11.56
CA SER A 196 -25.44 -4.31 11.75
C SER A 196 -24.74 -3.89 13.04
N SER A 197 -24.52 -4.81 13.99
CA SER A 197 -23.80 -4.56 15.24
C SER A 197 -22.29 -4.89 15.13
N ALA A 198 -21.90 -5.63 14.10
CA ALA A 198 -20.50 -5.97 13.84
C ALA A 198 -19.75 -4.82 13.16
N HIS A 199 -18.47 -4.68 13.48
CA HIS A 199 -17.57 -3.80 12.74
C HIS A 199 -17.44 -4.29 11.29
N CYS A 200 -17.41 -3.35 10.35
CA CYS A 200 -17.24 -3.66 8.94
C CYS A 200 -15.93 -4.44 8.72
N ALA A 201 -16.02 -5.59 8.03
CA ALA A 201 -14.90 -6.48 7.81
C ALA A 201 -14.08 -5.98 6.61
N MET A 202 -13.03 -5.22 6.88
CA MET A 202 -12.01 -4.95 5.88
C MET A 202 -11.03 -6.10 5.86
N LEU A 203 -10.97 -6.83 4.74
CA LEU A 203 -10.15 -8.02 4.61
C LEU A 203 -8.93 -7.66 3.76
N GLN A 204 -7.80 -7.55 4.44
CA GLN A 204 -6.55 -7.12 3.81
C GLN A 204 -5.84 -8.31 3.16
N TYR A 205 -6.03 -8.48 1.86
CA TYR A 205 -5.24 -9.40 1.04
C TYR A 205 -4.27 -8.64 0.14
N ALA A 206 -3.14 -9.29 -0.15
CA ALA A 206 -1.96 -8.78 -0.85
C ALA A 206 -2.25 -7.85 -2.04
N ASP A 207 -2.51 -8.37 -3.25
CA ASP A 207 -2.64 -7.55 -4.49
C ASP A 207 -4.09 -7.14 -4.83
N ASP A 208 -5.07 -7.70 -4.10
CA ASP A 208 -6.50 -7.51 -4.30
C ASP A 208 -7.22 -7.46 -2.93
N MET A 209 -7.67 -6.29 -2.46
CA MET A 209 -8.45 -6.21 -1.20
C MET A 209 -9.94 -6.17 -1.52
N PRO A 210 -10.73 -7.19 -1.15
CA PRO A 210 -12.19 -7.09 -1.11
C PRO A 210 -12.63 -6.43 0.21
N ILE A 211 -13.21 -5.24 0.14
CA ILE A 211 -13.96 -4.66 1.27
C ILE A 211 -15.43 -4.94 1.02
N VAL A 212 -16.07 -5.68 1.92
CA VAL A 212 -17.49 -6.03 1.79
C VAL A 212 -18.30 -5.17 2.74
N ILE A 213 -19.10 -4.27 2.19
CA ILE A 213 -19.88 -3.30 2.96
C ILE A 213 -21.34 -3.27 2.53
N LYS A 214 -22.20 -2.72 3.39
CA LYS A 214 -23.56 -2.31 3.04
C LYS A 214 -23.69 -0.80 3.28
N GLY A 215 -23.86 -0.02 2.23
CA GLY A 215 -23.97 1.44 2.31
C GLY A 215 -23.53 2.17 1.03
N GLU A 216 -23.64 3.50 1.04
CA GLU A 216 -23.11 4.35 -0.04
C GLU A 216 -21.65 4.75 0.21
N LEU A 217 -20.89 4.88 -0.88
CA LEU A 217 -19.44 5.14 -0.85
C LEU A 217 -19.00 6.54 -1.24
N ARG A 218 -19.93 7.39 -1.69
CA ARG A 218 -19.58 8.70 -2.26
C ARG A 218 -18.83 9.57 -1.25
N GLY A 219 -19.32 9.66 -0.01
CA GLY A 219 -18.63 10.38 1.06
C GLY A 219 -17.28 9.77 1.42
N LEU A 220 -17.20 8.44 1.56
CA LEU A 220 -15.98 7.75 1.96
C LEU A 220 -14.84 7.95 0.95
N THR A 221 -15.15 7.73 -0.33
CA THR A 221 -14.16 7.78 -1.42
C THR A 221 -13.59 9.18 -1.62
N ILE A 222 -14.42 10.22 -1.52
CA ILE A 222 -13.96 11.62 -1.61
C ILE A 222 -13.00 11.96 -0.47
N HIS A 223 -13.37 11.64 0.77
CA HIS A 223 -12.52 11.94 1.93
C HIS A 223 -11.25 11.08 1.94
N PHE A 224 -11.32 9.83 1.50
CA PHE A 224 -10.14 8.98 1.36
C PHE A 224 -9.18 9.50 0.29
N ALA A 225 -9.70 9.91 -0.87
CA ALA A 225 -8.89 10.51 -1.93
C ALA A 225 -8.28 11.84 -1.48
N ALA A 226 -9.02 12.67 -0.75
CA ALA A 226 -8.50 13.92 -0.20
C ALA A 226 -7.39 13.70 0.84
N ALA A 227 -7.52 12.67 1.68
CA ALA A 227 -6.55 12.38 2.75
C ALA A 227 -5.27 11.70 2.23
N THR A 228 -5.41 10.80 1.25
CA THR A 228 -4.30 9.91 0.81
C THR A 228 -3.79 10.19 -0.59
N GLY A 229 -4.55 10.94 -1.40
CA GLY A 229 -4.31 11.11 -2.82
C GLY A 229 -4.67 9.88 -3.68
N LEU A 230 -5.22 8.83 -3.08
CA LEU A 230 -5.56 7.59 -3.78
C LEU A 230 -7.01 7.61 -4.28
N THR A 231 -7.21 7.31 -5.56
CA THR A 231 -8.53 7.15 -6.15
C THR A 231 -8.95 5.67 -6.17
N ILE A 232 -10.20 5.40 -5.78
CA ILE A 232 -10.76 4.05 -5.86
C ILE A 232 -11.14 3.76 -7.30
N ASN A 233 -10.69 2.62 -7.82
CA ASN A 233 -11.01 2.19 -9.17
C ASN A 233 -12.37 1.48 -9.21
N TYR A 234 -13.41 2.20 -9.63
CA TYR A 234 -14.77 1.68 -9.72
C TYR A 234 -14.95 0.62 -10.81
N ASN A 235 -14.09 0.57 -11.85
CA ASN A 235 -14.21 -0.41 -12.94
C ASN A 235 -13.91 -1.85 -12.50
N LYS A 236 -13.31 -2.03 -11.31
CA LYS A 236 -13.05 -3.33 -10.68
C LYS A 236 -13.96 -3.62 -9.48
N THR A 237 -14.85 -2.68 -9.13
CA THR A 237 -15.79 -2.81 -8.01
C THR A 237 -17.03 -3.53 -8.52
N GLN A 238 -17.45 -4.60 -7.82
CA GLN A 238 -18.65 -5.38 -8.13
C GLN A 238 -19.65 -5.35 -6.98
#